data_AF-X8CJC8-F1
#
_entry.id   AF-X8CJC8-F1
#
_cell.length_a   1.000
_cell.length_b   1.000
_cell.length_c   1.000
_cell.angle_alpha   90.00
_cell.angle_beta   90.00
_cell.angle_gamma   90.00
#
_symmetry.space_group_name_H-M   'P 1'
#
loop_
_entity.id
_entity.type
_entity.pdbx_description
1 polymer ?
#
loop_
_entity_poly.entity_id
_entity_poly.type
_entity_poly.pdbx_seq_one_letter_code
_entity_poly.pdbx_strand_id
1 'polypeptide(L)'
;MRVGVPTETKTNEFRVAITPAGVAELVRRGHDVLVQTGAGEGSAIADSEFKAAGAQLADTAEQVWGDADLLLKVKEPVPAEYELLRRNQILFTYLHLAASRARAPRPCWRPERRRSRMRRSKPPTAHCRCWRR
;
A
#
# COMPACT_ATOMS: atom_id res chain seq x y z
N MET A 1 -15.06 4.05 4.53
CA MET A 1 -13.59 3.88 4.51
C MET A 1 -13.03 4.75 3.41
N ARG A 2 -11.81 5.23 3.57
CA ARG A 2 -11.15 6.11 2.62
C ARG A 2 -10.22 5.31 1.70
N VAL A 3 -10.46 5.40 0.40
CA VAL A 3 -9.67 4.76 -0.65
C VAL A 3 -8.80 5.81 -1.32
N GLY A 4 -7.48 5.61 -1.30
CA GLY A 4 -6.51 6.54 -1.87
C GLY A 4 -5.87 6.00 -3.14
N VAL A 5 -5.71 6.87 -4.15
CA VAL A 5 -5.03 6.56 -5.41
C VAL A 5 -3.99 7.64 -5.73
N PRO A 6 -2.71 7.42 -5.39
CA PRO A 6 -1.65 8.37 -5.73
C PRO A 6 -1.24 8.23 -7.20
N THR A 7 -0.57 9.24 -7.73
CA THR A 7 0.09 9.19 -9.04
C THR A 7 1.22 8.17 -9.00
N GLU A 8 1.40 7.41 -10.09
CA GLU A 8 2.52 6.47 -10.18
C GLU A 8 3.84 7.20 -10.41
N THR A 9 4.86 6.82 -9.63
CA THR A 9 6.17 7.47 -9.61
C THR A 9 7.25 6.67 -10.35
N LYS A 10 6.92 5.46 -10.80
CA LYS A 10 7.87 4.59 -11.53
C LYS A 10 8.07 5.10 -12.95
N THR A 11 9.31 5.11 -13.41
CA THR A 11 9.66 5.53 -14.79
C THR A 11 8.86 4.75 -15.83
N ASN A 12 8.28 5.46 -16.80
CA ASN A 12 7.44 4.93 -17.88
C ASN A 12 6.19 4.16 -17.38
N GLU A 13 5.67 4.49 -16.21
CA GLU A 13 4.37 4.02 -15.74
C GLU A 13 3.33 5.14 -15.92
N PHE A 14 2.41 4.94 -16.86
CA PHE A 14 1.37 5.92 -17.21
C PHE A 14 -0.03 5.48 -16.75
N ARG A 15 -0.14 4.27 -16.18
CA ARG A 15 -1.42 3.75 -15.70
C ARG A 15 -1.79 4.34 -14.35
N VAL A 16 -3.09 4.38 -14.09
CA VAL A 16 -3.68 4.71 -12.78
C VAL A 16 -4.44 3.51 -12.24
N ALA A 17 -4.46 3.34 -10.91
CA ALA A 17 -5.01 2.13 -10.28
C ALA A 17 -6.54 2.07 -10.28
N ILE A 18 -7.23 3.16 -10.63
CA ILE A 18 -8.69 3.22 -10.68
C ILE A 18 -9.16 4.07 -11.86
N THR A 19 -10.34 3.74 -12.41
CA THR A 19 -11.02 4.54 -13.43
C THR A 19 -12.22 5.29 -12.82
N PRO A 20 -12.78 6.32 -13.50
CA PRO A 20 -13.97 7.02 -13.02
C PRO A 20 -15.16 6.09 -12.72
N ALA A 21 -15.31 5.00 -13.49
CA ALA A 21 -16.34 3.99 -13.21
C ALA A 21 -16.11 3.26 -11.87
N GLY A 22 -14.85 2.93 -11.54
CA GLY A 22 -14.48 2.35 -10.25
C GLY A 22 -14.69 3.32 -9.09
N VAL A 23 -14.35 4.61 -9.30
CA VAL A 23 -14.62 5.67 -8.34
C VAL A 23 -16.12 5.75 -8.03
N ALA A 24 -16.96 5.87 -9.07
CA ALA A 24 -18.41 5.99 -8.91
C ALA A 24 -19.00 4.82 -8.12
N GLU A 25 -18.54 3.59 -8.36
CA GLU A 25 -19.01 2.41 -7.64
C GLU A 25 -18.59 2.41 -6.16
N LEU A 26 -17.37 2.83 -5.84
CA LEU A 26 -16.91 2.95 -4.46
C LEU A 26 -17.69 4.04 -3.71
N VAL A 27 -17.87 5.20 -4.33
CA VAL A 27 -18.66 6.31 -3.78
C VAL A 27 -20.11 5.88 -3.55
N ARG A 28 -20.72 5.18 -4.51
CA ARG A 28 -22.09 4.63 -4.39
C ARG A 28 -22.26 3.69 -3.19
N ARG A 29 -21.19 3.01 -2.78
CA ARG A 29 -21.18 2.13 -1.58
C ARG A 29 -20.86 2.87 -0.27
N GLY A 30 -20.70 4.20 -0.31
CA GLY A 30 -20.41 5.02 0.86
C GLY A 30 -18.93 5.06 1.24
N HIS A 31 -18.03 4.84 0.29
CA HIS A 31 -16.59 5.04 0.49
C HIS A 31 -16.16 6.42 0.00
N ASP A 32 -15.23 7.05 0.71
CA ASP A 32 -14.58 8.27 0.24
C ASP A 32 -13.43 7.89 -0.67
N VAL A 33 -13.38 8.45 -1.88
CA VAL A 33 -12.29 8.20 -2.82
C VAL A 33 -11.44 9.46 -2.94
N LEU A 34 -10.14 9.33 -2.67
CA LEU A 34 -9.16 10.39 -2.76
C LEU A 34 -8.18 10.06 -3.89
N VAL A 35 -8.08 10.92 -4.89
CA VAL A 35 -7.20 10.75 -6.05
C VAL A 35 -6.21 11.91 -6.08
N GLN A 36 -4.93 11.62 -6.28
CA GLN A 36 -3.94 12.68 -6.45
C GLN A 36 -4.20 13.44 -7.76
N THR A 37 -4.14 14.77 -7.71
CA THR A 37 -4.20 15.65 -8.88
C THR A 37 -3.19 15.20 -9.94
N GLY A 38 -3.64 15.01 -11.18
CA GLY A 38 -2.83 14.55 -12.30
C GLY A 38 -2.60 13.03 -12.36
N ALA A 39 -3.11 12.22 -11.42
CA ALA A 39 -2.84 10.78 -11.38
C ALA A 39 -3.32 10.02 -12.63
N GLY A 40 -4.37 10.51 -13.28
CA GLY A 40 -4.95 9.89 -14.48
C GLY A 40 -4.41 10.40 -15.81
N GLU A 41 -3.60 11.45 -15.83
CA GLU A 41 -3.20 12.12 -17.08
C GLU A 41 -2.50 11.17 -18.06
N GLY A 42 -1.61 10.31 -17.56
CA GLY A 42 -0.93 9.30 -18.37
C GLY A 42 -1.87 8.24 -18.97
N SER A 43 -3.07 8.08 -18.40
CA SER A 43 -4.13 7.19 -18.87
C SER A 43 -5.21 7.91 -19.66
N ALA A 44 -5.00 9.18 -20.03
CA ALA A 44 -5.99 10.04 -20.67
C ALA A 44 -7.29 10.19 -19.86
N ILE A 45 -7.18 10.22 -18.53
CA ILE A 45 -8.30 10.49 -17.62
C ILE A 45 -8.01 11.80 -16.91
N ALA A 46 -8.81 12.82 -17.19
CA ALA A 46 -8.65 14.14 -16.58
C ALA A 46 -9.17 14.15 -15.12
N ASP A 47 -8.59 15.02 -14.31
CA ASP A 47 -9.03 15.20 -12.91
C ASP A 47 -10.52 15.57 -12.78
N SER A 48 -11.06 16.29 -13.77
CA SER A 48 -12.49 16.62 -13.85
C SER A 48 -13.37 15.37 -13.95
N GLU A 49 -12.89 14.30 -14.59
CA GLU A 49 -13.64 13.03 -14.71
C GLU A 49 -13.69 12.29 -13.38
N PHE A 50 -12.58 12.27 -12.63
CA PHE A 50 -12.57 11.72 -11.27
C PHE A 50 -13.48 12.52 -10.35
N LYS A 51 -13.43 13.85 -10.41
CA LYS A 51 -14.29 14.73 -9.62
C LYS A 51 -15.77 14.53 -9.98
N ALA A 52 -16.10 14.41 -11.25
CA ALA A 52 -17.47 14.13 -11.71
C ALA A 52 -17.97 12.76 -11.23
N ALA A 53 -17.09 11.78 -11.09
CA ALA A 53 -17.40 10.47 -10.51
C ALA A 53 -17.53 10.48 -8.97
N GLY A 54 -17.26 11.61 -8.31
CA GLY A 54 -17.39 11.78 -6.86
C GLY A 54 -16.09 11.61 -6.07
N ALA A 55 -14.93 11.54 -6.73
CA ALA A 55 -13.65 11.59 -6.03
C ALA A 55 -13.35 12.99 -5.48
N GLN A 56 -12.65 13.02 -4.35
CA GLN A 56 -11.93 14.18 -3.85
C GLN A 56 -10.53 14.19 -4.47
N LEU A 57 -10.06 15.36 -4.86
CA LEU A 57 -8.69 15.54 -5.36
C LEU A 57 -7.76 15.95 -4.22
N ALA A 58 -6.57 15.36 -4.20
CA ALA A 58 -5.49 15.70 -3.28
C ALA A 58 -4.31 16.29 -4.04
N ASP A 59 -3.77 17.40 -3.56
CA ASP A 59 -2.67 18.10 -4.23
C ASP A 59 -1.33 17.37 -4.11
N THR A 60 -1.18 16.54 -3.07
CA THR A 60 0.09 15.86 -2.77
C THR A 60 -0.08 14.36 -2.58
N ALA A 61 0.97 13.60 -2.91
CA ALA A 61 1.01 12.16 -2.65
C ALA A 61 0.92 11.89 -1.14
N GLU A 62 1.63 12.67 -0.33
CA GLU A 62 1.68 12.56 1.13
C GLU A 62 0.28 12.61 1.75
N GLN A 63 -0.60 13.47 1.23
CA GLN A 63 -1.99 13.53 1.66
C GLN A 63 -2.74 12.23 1.34
N VAL A 64 -2.59 11.70 0.13
CA VAL A 64 -3.22 10.42 -0.26
C VAL A 64 -2.73 9.26 0.60
N TRP A 65 -1.42 9.13 0.78
CA TRP A 65 -0.80 8.10 1.61
C TRP A 65 -1.17 8.25 3.09
N GLY A 66 -1.28 9.48 3.58
CA GLY A 66 -1.61 9.81 4.97
C GLY A 66 -3.07 9.56 5.34
N ASP A 67 -4.00 9.80 4.41
CA ASP A 67 -5.42 9.76 4.71
C ASP A 67 -6.10 8.43 4.35
N ALA A 68 -5.52 7.65 3.44
CA ALA A 68 -6.15 6.42 2.95
C ALA A 68 -6.09 5.26 3.98
N ASP A 69 -7.22 4.58 4.12
CA ASP A 69 -7.33 3.26 4.78
C ASP A 69 -6.89 2.15 3.82
N LEU A 70 -7.34 2.24 2.57
CA LEU A 70 -7.00 1.36 1.45
C LEU A 70 -6.29 2.19 0.38
N LEU A 71 -5.04 1.85 0.07
CA LEU A 71 -4.25 2.51 -0.96
C LEU A 71 -4.14 1.60 -2.19
N LEU A 72 -4.63 2.09 -3.33
CA LEU A 72 -4.60 1.38 -4.61
C LEU A 72 -3.47 1.94 -5.47
N LYS A 73 -2.57 1.06 -5.91
CA LYS A 73 -1.49 1.39 -6.84
C LYS A 73 -1.39 0.33 -7.94
N VAL A 74 -0.77 0.71 -9.04
CA VAL A 74 -0.39 -0.19 -10.13
C VAL A 74 0.92 -0.88 -9.79
N LYS A 75 1.94 -0.12 -9.38
CA LYS A 75 3.28 -0.65 -9.15
C LYS A 75 3.64 -0.70 -7.68
N GLU A 76 4.62 -1.53 -7.38
CA GLU A 76 5.14 -1.66 -6.05
C GLU A 76 5.75 -0.34 -5.55
N PRO A 77 5.71 -0.06 -4.24
CA PRO A 77 6.32 1.14 -3.70
C PRO A 77 7.80 1.24 -4.07
N VAL A 78 8.25 2.46 -4.40
CA VAL A 78 9.66 2.78 -4.66
C VAL A 78 10.33 3.34 -3.39
N PRO A 79 11.67 3.42 -3.30
CA PRO A 79 12.35 3.90 -2.10
C PRO A 79 11.90 5.26 -1.58
N ALA A 80 11.50 6.18 -2.47
CA ALA A 80 10.97 7.48 -2.08
C ALA A 80 9.60 7.41 -1.36
N GLU A 81 8.84 6.33 -1.57
CA GLU A 81 7.51 6.11 -0.99
C GLU A 81 7.55 5.26 0.29
N TYR A 82 8.72 4.71 0.67
CA TYR A 82 8.81 3.80 1.83
C TYR A 82 8.46 4.49 3.15
N GLU A 83 8.83 5.76 3.31
CA GLU A 83 8.50 6.55 4.50
C GLU A 83 7.00 6.90 4.58
N LEU A 84 6.27 6.78 3.47
CA LEU A 84 4.84 7.02 3.41
C LEU A 84 4.01 5.79 3.82
N LEU A 85 4.64 4.60 3.93
CA LEU A 85 3.97 3.38 4.36
C LEU A 85 3.54 3.48 5.83
N ARG A 86 2.26 3.21 6.09
CA ARG A 86 1.70 3.29 7.44
C ARG A 86 1.28 1.93 7.98
N ARG A 87 1.36 1.78 9.31
CA ARG A 87 0.73 0.65 10.00
C ARG A 87 -0.79 0.69 9.81
N ASN A 88 -1.40 -0.48 9.70
CA ASN A 88 -2.86 -0.67 9.55
C ASN A 88 -3.45 -0.05 8.27
N GLN A 89 -2.63 0.25 7.27
CA GLN A 89 -3.07 0.62 5.93
C GLN A 89 -3.04 -0.62 5.04
N ILE A 90 -4.10 -0.81 4.25
CA ILE A 90 -4.15 -1.87 3.24
C ILE A 90 -3.52 -1.32 1.97
N LEU A 91 -2.42 -1.91 1.51
CA LEU A 91 -1.83 -1.60 0.21
C LEU A 91 -2.20 -2.69 -0.79
N PHE A 92 -2.91 -2.33 -1.86
CA PHE A 92 -3.25 -3.26 -2.93
C PHE A 92 -2.59 -2.82 -4.25
N THR A 93 -1.58 -3.57 -4.67
CA THR A 93 -0.75 -3.29 -5.85
C THR A 93 0.05 -4.52 -6.29
N TYR A 94 0.68 -4.46 -7.47
CA TYR A 94 1.61 -5.50 -7.93
C TYR A 94 2.97 -5.43 -7.20
N LEU A 95 3.13 -6.20 -6.13
CA LEU A 95 4.33 -6.16 -5.28
C LEU A 95 5.58 -6.89 -5.82
N HIS A 96 5.41 -8.04 -6.49
CA HIS A 96 6.52 -8.88 -6.96
C HIS A 96 7.58 -9.21 -5.88
N LEU A 97 7.15 -9.50 -4.64
CA LEU A 97 8.03 -9.62 -3.46
C LEU A 97 9.21 -10.61 -3.63
N ALA A 98 9.02 -11.67 -4.41
CA ALA A 98 10.06 -12.66 -4.67
C ALA A 98 11.27 -12.09 -5.43
N ALA A 99 11.08 -11.04 -6.23
CA ALA A 99 12.13 -10.44 -7.07
C ALA A 99 13.00 -9.42 -6.32
N SER A 100 12.68 -9.10 -5.05
CA SER A 100 13.35 -8.02 -4.33
C SER A 100 13.45 -8.28 -2.84
N ARG A 101 14.63 -8.75 -2.40
CA ARG A 101 14.94 -9.00 -0.97
C ARG A 101 14.86 -7.73 -0.11
N ALA A 102 15.11 -6.56 -0.70
CA ALA A 102 15.01 -5.28 -0.01
C ALA A 102 13.56 -4.83 0.26
N ARG A 103 12.57 -5.35 -0.48
CA ARG A 103 11.14 -4.99 -0.33
C ARG A 103 10.38 -5.98 0.55
N ALA A 104 10.87 -7.20 0.68
CA ALA A 104 10.32 -8.18 1.60
C ALA A 104 10.71 -7.79 3.04
N PRO A 105 9.75 -7.66 3.98
CA PRO A 105 10.11 -7.61 5.39
C PRO A 105 10.94 -8.87 5.71
N ARG A 106 12.00 -8.72 6.53
CA ARG A 106 12.87 -9.84 6.90
C ARG A 106 11.98 -11.01 7.35
N PRO A 107 12.09 -12.20 6.76
CA PRO A 107 11.29 -13.33 7.20
C PRO A 107 11.54 -13.53 8.69
N CYS A 108 10.49 -13.43 9.52
CA CYS A 108 10.60 -13.78 10.95
C CYS A 108 10.84 -15.29 11.13
N TRP A 109 10.80 -16.04 10.05
CA TRP A 109 11.09 -17.46 9.99
C TRP A 109 12.59 -17.72 10.20
N ARG A 110 13.00 -17.71 11.46
CA ARG A 110 14.12 -18.55 11.89
C ARG A 110 13.59 -19.98 11.95
N PRO A 111 14.05 -20.91 11.10
CA PRO A 111 13.89 -22.32 11.42
C PRO A 111 14.68 -22.53 12.70
N GLU A 112 13.98 -22.68 13.81
CA GLU A 112 14.56 -23.16 15.04
C GLU A 112 15.07 -24.57 14.73
N ARG A 113 16.36 -24.68 14.40
CA ARG A 113 17.05 -25.95 14.28
C ARG A 113 17.01 -26.58 15.67
N ARG A 114 15.92 -27.30 15.96
CA ARG A 114 15.84 -28.26 17.06
C ARG A 114 16.85 -29.36 16.74
N ARG A 115 18.12 -29.12 17.10
CA ARG A 115 19.04 -30.23 17.40
C ARG A 115 18.45 -30.90 18.64
N SER A 116 17.90 -32.08 18.43
CA SER A 116 17.45 -32.97 19.48
C SER A 116 18.59 -33.23 20.47
N ARG A 117 18.52 -32.58 21.63
CA ARG A 117 19.08 -33.15 22.86
C ARG A 117 17.99 -33.12 23.90
N MET A 118 17.45 -34.31 24.17
CA MET A 118 16.73 -34.62 25.39
C MET A 118 17.44 -34.00 26.59
N ARG A 119 16.78 -33.06 27.27
CA ARG A 119 16.80 -32.93 28.73
C ARG A 119 15.61 -32.08 29.16
N ARG A 120 14.90 -32.63 30.14
CA ARG A 120 13.67 -32.11 30.75
C ARG A 120 13.93 -30.76 31.43
N SER A 121 12.92 -29.88 31.37
CA SER A 121 12.37 -29.02 32.44
C SER A 121 12.18 -27.54 32.06
N LYS A 122 10.92 -27.08 32.21
CA LYS A 122 10.34 -25.72 32.11
C LYS A 122 10.21 -25.06 30.72
N PRO A 123 9.03 -24.48 30.38
CA PRO A 123 8.86 -23.68 29.18
C PRO A 123 9.46 -22.28 29.41
N PRO A 124 10.26 -21.73 28.49
CA PRO A 124 10.56 -20.31 28.50
C PRO A 124 9.35 -19.57 27.90
N THR A 125 8.84 -18.57 28.62
CA THR A 125 7.93 -17.57 28.04
C THR A 125 8.62 -16.91 26.86
N ALA A 126 8.13 -17.19 25.65
CA ALA A 126 8.61 -16.57 24.44
C ALA A 126 8.15 -15.11 24.39
N HIS A 127 8.91 -14.19 25.00
CA HIS A 127 8.72 -12.77 24.77
C HIS A 127 9.28 -12.40 23.40
N CYS A 128 8.37 -12.12 22.47
CA CYS A 128 8.67 -11.66 21.12
C CYS A 128 9.28 -10.25 21.15
N ARG A 129 10.61 -10.14 21.21
CA ARG A 129 11.35 -8.86 21.13
C ARG A 129 11.57 -8.41 19.67
N CYS A 130 10.51 -8.34 18.87
CA CYS A 130 10.62 -7.93 17.46
C CYS A 130 10.23 -6.46 17.20
N TRP A 131 9.77 -5.73 18.23
CA TRP A 131 9.22 -4.37 18.11
C TRP A 131 9.87 -3.38 19.08
N ARG A 132 11.20 -3.39 19.19
CA ARG A 132 11.95 -2.29 19.79
C ARG A 132 13.04 -1.81 18.84
N ARG A 133 12.63 -0.97 17.90
CA ARG A 133 13.26 0.27 17.44
C ARG A 133 12.60 0.68 16.13
#